data_AF-A0A966J2V3-F1
#
_entry.id   AF-A0A966J2V3-F1
#
_cell.length_a   1.000
_cell.length_b   1.000
_cell.length_c   1.000
_cell.angle_alpha   90.00
_cell.angle_beta   90.00
_cell.angle_gamma   90.00
#
_symmetry.space_group_name_H-M   'P 1'
#
loop_
_entity.id
_entity.type
_entity.pdbx_description
1 polymer ?
#
loop_
_entity_poly.entity_id
_entity_poly.type
_entity_poly.pdbx_seq_one_letter_code
_entity_poly.pdbx_strand_id
1 'polypeptide(L)'
;MMLTSHMHKRGTRFVIRISGGARDGEVVYQSDAWDHPPIVSFATPITLNAGEGLVSEVTYHGDPAKVVRFGLTAEDEMDIIFGYWY
;
A
#
# COMPACT_ATOMS: atom_id res chain seq x y z
N MET A 1 2.69 4.33 15.78
CA MET A 1 2.07 4.17 14.44
C MET A 1 2.69 2.95 13.79
N MET A 2 1.88 2.13 13.12
CA MET A 2 2.32 0.94 12.38
C MET A 2 1.65 0.94 11.00
N LEU A 3 2.38 0.54 9.95
CA LEU A 3 1.82 0.27 8.62
C LEU A 3 2.23 -1.12 8.11
N THR A 4 1.32 -1.76 7.38
CA THR A 4 1.60 -2.90 6.51
C THR A 4 0.68 -2.83 5.29
N SER A 5 1.02 -3.54 4.23
CA SER A 5 0.24 -3.58 2.98
C SER A 5 -0.40 -4.93 2.76
N HIS A 6 -1.41 -4.99 1.90
CA HIS A 6 -1.94 -6.24 1.37
C HIS A 6 -2.22 -6.12 -0.13
N MET A 7 -1.68 -7.08 -0.88
CA MET A 7 -1.90 -7.32 -2.30
C MET A 7 -1.89 -8.82 -2.55
N HIS A 8 -2.48 -9.31 -3.66
CA HIS A 8 -2.43 -10.73 -3.99
C HIS A 8 -1.23 -11.04 -4.89
N LYS A 9 -1.18 -12.29 -5.37
CA LYS A 9 -0.02 -12.94 -6.00
C LYS A 9 0.53 -12.24 -7.24
N ARG A 10 -0.24 -11.38 -7.91
CA ARG A 10 0.24 -10.63 -9.08
C ARG A 10 0.89 -9.32 -8.69
N GLY A 11 0.70 -8.84 -7.45
CA GLY A 11 1.38 -7.66 -6.92
C GLY A 11 2.88 -7.89 -6.83
N THR A 12 3.66 -7.02 -7.46
CA THR A 12 5.14 -7.08 -7.45
C THR A 12 5.76 -5.97 -6.63
N ARG A 13 4.99 -4.91 -6.34
CA ARG A 13 5.45 -3.77 -5.56
C ARG A 13 4.26 -2.98 -5.01
N PHE A 14 4.31 -2.66 -3.73
CA PHE A 14 3.35 -1.83 -3.02
C PHE A 14 4.09 -0.62 -2.43
N VAL A 15 3.61 0.59 -2.69
CA VAL A 15 4.17 1.82 -2.15
C VAL A 15 3.07 2.62 -1.46
N ILE A 16 3.34 3.12 -0.24
CA ILE A 16 2.48 4.12 0.40
C ILE A 16 3.21 5.45 0.40
N ARG A 17 2.52 6.49 -0.05
CA ARG A 17 3.00 7.87 -0.07
C ARG A 17 2.10 8.78 0.74
N ILE A 18 2.66 9.89 1.19
CA ILE A 18 1.86 11.03 1.63
C ILE A 18 1.28 11.72 0.40
N SER A 19 -0.01 12.08 0.48
CA SER A 19 -0.68 12.90 -0.52
C SER A 19 -1.07 14.24 0.11
N GLY A 20 -0.88 15.33 -0.63
CA GLY A 20 -1.17 16.69 -0.22
C GLY A 20 -0.07 17.34 0.64
N GLY A 21 -0.20 18.65 0.83
CA GLY A 21 0.69 19.44 1.68
C GLY A 21 2.13 19.54 1.16
N ALA A 22 3.06 19.85 2.06
CA ALA A 22 4.48 20.08 1.71
C ALA A 22 5.27 18.76 1.52
N ARG A 23 4.72 17.64 1.99
CA ARG A 23 5.32 16.29 1.93
C ARG A 23 4.68 15.42 0.84
N ASP A 24 3.91 16.01 -0.06
CA ASP A 24 3.27 15.29 -1.16
C ASP A 24 4.28 14.45 -1.96
N GLY A 25 3.96 13.17 -2.13
CA GLY A 25 4.80 12.18 -2.81
C GLY A 25 5.84 11.48 -1.93
N GLU A 26 6.04 11.89 -0.68
CA GLU A 26 6.99 11.26 0.25
C GLU A 26 6.62 9.79 0.48
N VAL A 27 7.55 8.87 0.19
CA VAL A 27 7.38 7.43 0.44
C VAL A 27 7.55 7.15 1.92
N VAL A 28 6.51 6.60 2.54
CA VAL A 28 6.52 6.23 3.96
C VAL A 28 6.54 4.72 4.19
N TYR A 29 6.22 3.93 3.16
CA TYR A 29 6.26 2.47 3.21
C TYR A 29 6.48 1.90 1.81
N GLN A 30 7.16 0.76 1.74
CA GLN A 30 7.32 -0.02 0.53
C GLN A 30 7.41 -1.51 0.85
N SER A 31 6.78 -2.34 0.02
CA SER A 31 6.93 -3.80 0.02
C SER A 31 7.07 -4.31 -1.40
N ASP A 32 7.95 -5.30 -1.62
CA ASP A 32 8.00 -6.08 -2.86
C ASP A 32 7.51 -7.54 -2.61
N ALA A 33 6.94 -7.82 -1.42
CA ALA A 33 6.43 -9.12 -1.00
C ALA A 33 4.90 -9.07 -0.81
N TRP A 34 4.17 -9.88 -1.58
CA TRP A 34 2.70 -10.02 -1.48
C TRP A 34 2.28 -11.02 -0.39
N ASP A 35 3.10 -12.02 -0.13
CA ASP A 35 2.82 -13.17 0.76
C ASP A 35 3.18 -12.86 2.21
N HIS A 36 4.30 -12.18 2.43
CA HIS A 36 4.80 -11.78 3.74
C HIS A 36 5.17 -10.29 3.74
N PRO A 37 4.19 -9.37 3.56
CA PRO A 37 4.47 -7.93 3.57
C PRO A 37 5.05 -7.50 4.92
N PRO A 38 6.08 -6.63 4.94
CA PRO A 38 6.70 -6.19 6.18
C PRO A 38 5.71 -5.37 7.00
N ILE A 39 5.76 -5.58 8.31
CA ILE A 39 5.09 -4.72 9.28
C ILE A 39 6.09 -3.66 9.74
N VAL A 40 5.86 -2.40 9.36
CA VAL A 40 6.73 -1.28 9.71
C VAL A 40 6.18 -0.55 10.93
N SER A 41 6.94 -0.57 12.01
CA SER A 41 6.67 0.23 13.21
C SER A 41 7.52 1.50 13.18
N PHE A 42 6.87 2.66 13.29
CA PHE A 42 7.55 3.95 13.22
C PHE A 42 7.90 4.46 14.61
N ALA A 43 9.18 4.71 14.87
CA ALA A 43 9.65 5.32 16.11
C ALA A 43 9.14 6.78 16.25
N THR A 44 9.10 7.51 15.14
CA THR A 44 8.42 8.81 15.03
C THR A 44 7.13 8.63 14.22
N PRO A 45 5.94 8.93 14.77
CA PRO A 45 4.68 8.76 14.05
C PRO A 45 4.64 9.59 12.76
N ILE A 46 4.06 9.03 11.70
CA ILE A 46 3.66 9.81 10.53
C ILE A 46 2.54 10.74 10.98
N THR A 47 2.78 12.05 10.89
CA THR A 47 1.76 13.07 11.15
C THR A 47 1.17 13.55 9.83
N LEU A 48 -0.15 13.62 9.76
CA LEU A 48 -0.89 14.16 8.62
C LEU A 48 -1.69 15.37 9.10
N ASN A 49 -1.50 16.50 8.44
CA ASN A 49 -2.25 17.72 8.68
C ASN A 49 -3.60 17.69 7.94
N ALA A 50 -4.46 18.66 8.24
CA ALA A 50 -5.69 18.84 7.48
C ALA A 50 -5.38 19.04 5.97
N GLY A 51 -5.97 18.19 5.13
CA GLY A 51 -5.70 18.18 3.69
C GLY A 51 -4.56 17.26 3.24
N GLU A 52 -3.88 16.60 4.18
CA GLU A 52 -2.91 15.54 3.90
C GLU A 52 -3.55 14.15 4.11
N GLY A 53 -3.05 13.15 3.39
CA GLY A 53 -3.55 11.78 3.44
C GLY A 53 -2.47 10.75 3.11
N LEU A 54 -2.84 9.48 3.11
CA LEU A 54 -2.04 8.39 2.55
C LEU A 54 -2.64 7.96 1.22
N VAL A 55 -1.79 7.69 0.24
CA VAL A 55 -2.16 7.08 -1.04
C VAL A 55 -1.30 5.84 -1.27
N SER A 56 -1.92 4.75 -1.73
CA SER A 56 -1.20 3.57 -2.18
C SER A 56 -1.04 3.55 -3.70
N GLU A 57 0.05 2.95 -4.15
CA GLU A 57 0.35 2.64 -5.53
C GLU A 57 0.87 1.21 -5.60
N VAL A 58 0.24 0.37 -6.42
CA VAL A 58 0.61 -1.04 -6.57
C VAL A 58 0.93 -1.36 -8.02
N THR A 59 2.08 -1.99 -8.23
CA THR A 59 2.47 -2.57 -9.51
C THR A 59 2.02 -4.02 -9.56
N TYR A 60 1.30 -4.39 -10.62
CA TYR A 60 0.85 -5.76 -10.85
C TYR A 60 1.46 -6.35 -12.12
N HIS A 61 1.74 -7.65 -12.09
CA HIS A 61 2.03 -8.43 -13.28
C HIS A 61 0.72 -8.84 -13.99
N GLY A 62 0.45 -8.21 -15.13
CA GLY A 62 -0.74 -8.46 -15.95
C GLY A 62 -0.72 -9.80 -16.71
N ASP A 63 -1.90 -10.19 -17.19
CA ASP A 63 -2.09 -11.31 -18.11
C ASP A 63 -3.12 -10.89 -19.18
N PRO A 64 -2.72 -10.75 -20.47
CA PRO A 64 -3.63 -10.32 -21.53
C PRO A 64 -4.85 -11.22 -21.74
N ALA A 65 -4.78 -12.49 -21.32
CA ALA A 65 -5.87 -13.45 -21.46
C ALA A 65 -6.89 -13.38 -20.31
N LYS A 66 -6.58 -12.65 -19.23
CA LYS A 66 -7.40 -12.63 -18.01
C LYS A 66 -7.68 -11.21 -17.54
N VAL A 67 -8.96 -10.85 -17.48
CA VAL A 67 -9.40 -9.66 -16.76
C VAL A 67 -9.34 -9.96 -15.26
N VAL A 68 -8.52 -9.21 -14.54
CA VAL A 68 -8.39 -9.26 -13.08
C VAL A 68 -9.04 -8.01 -12.50
N ARG A 69 -9.71 -8.15 -11.35
CA ARG A 69 -10.42 -7.06 -10.68
C ARG A 69 -10.07 -7.06 -9.20
N PHE A 70 -10.46 -6.00 -8.50
CA PHE A 70 -10.47 -6.01 -7.04
C PHE A 70 -11.47 -7.05 -6.54
N GLY A 71 -11.08 -7.90 -5.59
CA GLY A 71 -11.97 -8.93 -5.05
C GLY A 71 -11.35 -9.78 -3.96
N LEU A 72 -12.17 -10.63 -3.33
CA LEU A 72 -11.81 -11.42 -2.15
C LEU A 72 -11.06 -12.71 -2.48
N THR A 73 -11.12 -13.20 -3.72
CA THR A 73 -10.57 -14.51 -4.05
C THR A 73 -9.09 -14.42 -4.41
N ALA A 74 -8.39 -15.56 -4.33
CA ALA A 74 -6.98 -15.66 -4.75
C ALA A 74 -6.76 -15.47 -6.27
N GLU A 75 -7.85 -15.37 -7.04
CA GLU A 75 -7.84 -15.10 -8.48
C GLU A 75 -8.10 -13.62 -8.82
N ASP A 76 -8.55 -12.84 -7.83
CA ASP A 76 -8.68 -11.39 -7.84
C ASP A 76 -7.41 -10.73 -7.28
N GLU A 77 -7.35 -9.40 -7.30
CA GLU A 77 -6.27 -8.61 -6.68
C GLU A 77 -6.80 -7.66 -5.59
N MET A 78 -5.88 -7.14 -4.78
CA MET A 78 -6.17 -6.14 -3.75
C MET A 78 -5.07 -5.08 -3.69
N ASP A 79 -5.47 -3.90 -3.21
CA ASP A 79 -4.62 -2.77 -2.85
C ASP A 79 -5.15 -2.22 -1.52
N ILE A 80 -4.56 -2.62 -0.40
CA ILE A 80 -5.05 -2.24 0.92
C ILE A 80 -3.89 -1.79 1.81
N ILE A 81 -4.04 -0.62 2.40
CA ILE A 81 -3.20 -0.15 3.50
C ILE A 81 -3.82 -0.62 4.82
N PHE A 82 -3.05 -1.34 5.63
CA PHE A 82 -3.38 -1.62 7.02
C PHE A 82 -2.49 -0.78 7.93
N GLY A 83 -3.07 -0.25 9.00
CA GLY A 83 -2.30 0.53 9.96
C GLY A 83 -3.02 0.75 11.27
N TYR A 84 -2.25 1.19 12.27
CA TYR A 84 -2.75 1.59 13.57
C TYR A 84 -2.29 3.02 13.86
N TRP A 85 -3.24 3.91 14.08
CA TRP A 85 -3.05 5.33 14.38
C TRP A 85 -3.68 5.70 15.74
N TYR A 86 -3.35 6.88 16.25
CA TYR A 86 -3.91 7.47 17.47
C TYR A 86 -4.07 8.98 17.30
#